data_AF-W2G2E0-F1
#
_entry.id   AF-W2G2E0-F1
#
_cell.length_a   1.000
_cell.length_b   1.000
_cell.length_c   1.000
_cell.angle_alpha   90.00
_cell.angle_beta   90.00
_cell.angle_gamma   90.00
#
_symmetry.space_group_name_H-M   'P 1'
#
loop_
_entity.id
_entity.type
_entity.pdbx_description
1 polymer ?
#
loop_
_entity_poly.entity_id
_entity_poly.type
_entity_poly.pdbx_seq_one_letter_code
_entity_poly.pdbx_strand_id
1 'polypeptide(L)'
;MDTPATSVDSAANGSSTDAAANGNEKTQLDKLMETVDKNPLDFNSWVSLLALVQSESATPRETVETTYDRFLAEFPLCFGYWNKYAQYEYRLGSRTREDGLGTVATLGEAKQKACEVYEQGVVAVRYSVDMWMKYCEFIIHTLHSPVDETRPVLERAVEACGDDPLAGPLWELYIQLETVNNDMPRLNQVFKRIMYKPLRNLEEFWEKYNQFVLAQQLSALATPEEQKALASDGEELMDEGLMRVKIVNAVEAVKNKTMEDIYRRQAFEAGIDRSYYHVTPVTEAAMKNWHSYLDFEEAAGNYERCQTLYERCLISCANYEEIWLRYVSWNEKVHGFNAADAIFQRAVTIFLKYRASIYLEYAAFLEAHDKLQKAQDTYMKVLSDVAPKLAEGFLHYCNFERRRGDVETAKTWYERGMVAVDNEVEVYAYISTSYATFLHKIVGDVAAARAVFERAVQKHSDSVLLWLNFINFELGMGGKNADLVSRVARVYELALEDSSNLSMDEKNDVWFQYVEFLENYGDNIAKVREARSKEMAWKLKNSQSRNRTIKVLSFQPGWEGESSGYNSNVDPGTKRPRYTAPQTPVVATPVAAAAAAAAATAATPEVATPTATTTAAAYYGYQ
;
A
#
# COMPACT_ATOMS: atom_id res chain seq x y z
N MET A 1 -67.15 -31.92 -31.69
CA MET A 1 -68.49 -32.17 -31.13
C MET A 1 -68.43 -33.49 -30.38
N ASP A 2 -68.57 -33.35 -29.06
CA ASP A 2 -69.16 -34.24 -28.08
C ASP A 2 -68.50 -35.59 -27.70
N THR A 3 -67.98 -35.55 -26.46
CA THR A 3 -67.79 -36.60 -25.46
C THR A 3 -69.07 -37.39 -25.12
N PRO A 4 -69.02 -38.49 -24.33
CA PRO A 4 -69.04 -38.42 -22.85
C PRO A 4 -68.06 -39.41 -22.17
N ALA A 5 -67.24 -39.00 -21.20
CA ALA A 5 -67.47 -38.91 -19.75
C ALA A 5 -67.59 -40.25 -19.00
N THR A 6 -66.63 -40.56 -18.09
CA THR A 6 -66.87 -41.01 -16.70
C THR A 6 -65.59 -41.26 -15.88
N SER A 7 -65.69 -40.92 -14.59
CA SER A 7 -64.95 -41.38 -13.40
C SER A 7 -63.59 -40.74 -13.04
N VAL A 8 -63.63 -39.90 -12.01
CA VAL A 8 -62.56 -39.73 -11.02
C VAL A 8 -63.24 -39.69 -9.66
N ASP A 9 -62.93 -40.64 -8.78
CA ASP A 9 -62.61 -40.32 -7.38
C ASP A 9 -62.22 -41.55 -6.54
N SER A 10 -61.30 -41.26 -5.62
CA SER A 10 -60.98 -41.95 -4.36
C SER A 10 -60.11 -43.21 -4.39
N ALA A 11 -58.85 -43.07 -3.92
CA ALA A 11 -58.24 -44.03 -3.01
C ALA A 11 -57.04 -43.38 -2.28
N ALA A 12 -57.13 -43.40 -0.96
CA ALA A 12 -56.06 -43.10 -0.03
C ALA A 12 -54.94 -44.16 -0.09
N ASN A 13 -53.71 -43.71 0.12
CA ASN A 13 -52.60 -44.47 0.72
C ASN A 13 -51.61 -43.41 1.22
N GLY A 14 -51.16 -43.38 2.48
CA GLY A 14 -50.78 -44.53 3.30
C GLY A 14 -49.27 -44.70 3.16
N SER A 15 -48.55 -44.11 4.12
CA SER A 15 -47.09 -44.05 4.29
C SER A 15 -46.26 -45.22 3.75
N SER A 16 -45.13 -44.91 3.10
CA SER A 16 -43.78 -45.12 3.66
C SER A 16 -42.72 -44.88 2.57
N THR A 17 -41.51 -44.57 3.03
CA THR A 17 -40.26 -44.42 2.27
C THR A 17 -40.11 -43.14 1.44
N ASP A 18 -39.80 -42.04 2.11
CA ASP A 18 -38.82 -41.06 1.61
C ASP A 18 -38.09 -40.45 2.81
N ALA A 19 -37.28 -41.30 3.45
CA ALA A 19 -36.22 -40.87 4.37
C ALA A 19 -34.89 -41.15 3.66
N ALA A 20 -34.47 -40.25 2.76
CA ALA A 20 -33.08 -40.05 2.33
C ALA A 20 -32.99 -39.10 1.12
N ALA A 21 -33.27 -37.81 1.31
CA ALA A 21 -32.87 -36.78 0.33
C ALA A 21 -32.81 -35.35 0.92
N ASN A 22 -32.33 -35.18 2.15
CA ASN A 22 -31.87 -33.85 2.59
C ASN A 22 -30.39 -33.70 2.22
N GLY A 23 -30.14 -33.28 0.97
CA GLY A 23 -28.87 -32.65 0.64
C GLY A 23 -28.74 -31.38 1.49
N ASN A 24 -27.67 -31.28 2.26
CA ASN A 24 -27.33 -30.11 3.07
C ASN A 24 -27.34 -28.84 2.19
N GLU A 25 -28.42 -28.06 2.20
CA GLU A 25 -28.38 -26.69 1.71
C GLU A 25 -27.46 -25.90 2.64
N LYS A 26 -26.22 -25.63 2.21
CA LYS A 26 -25.29 -24.77 2.93
C LYS A 26 -26.01 -23.50 3.36
N THR A 27 -26.03 -23.23 4.66
CA THR A 27 -26.69 -22.04 5.21
C THR A 27 -26.05 -20.79 4.61
N GLN A 28 -26.77 -19.66 4.62
CA GLN A 28 -26.20 -18.39 4.14
C GLN A 28 -24.93 -18.01 4.90
N LEU A 29 -24.85 -18.40 6.18
CA LEU A 29 -23.66 -18.31 7.01
C LEU A 29 -22.49 -19.12 6.44
N ASP A 30 -22.70 -20.40 6.11
CA ASP A 30 -21.65 -21.28 5.55
C ASP A 30 -21.10 -20.74 4.21
N LYS A 31 -21.98 -20.17 3.37
CA LYS A 31 -21.58 -19.58 2.08
C LYS A 31 -20.70 -18.34 2.27
N LEU A 32 -21.04 -17.48 3.24
CA LEU A 32 -20.25 -16.29 3.55
C LEU A 32 -18.93 -16.65 4.23
N MET A 33 -18.92 -17.63 5.14
CA MET A 33 -17.69 -18.18 5.72
C MET A 33 -16.76 -18.74 4.64
N GLU A 34 -17.28 -19.53 3.70
CA GLU A 34 -16.49 -20.07 2.58
C GLU A 34 -15.97 -18.95 1.65
N THR A 35 -16.74 -17.87 1.47
CA THR A 35 -16.32 -16.72 0.65
C THR A 35 -15.17 -15.98 1.32
N VAL A 36 -15.27 -15.78 2.64
CA VAL A 36 -14.22 -15.18 3.46
C VAL A 36 -12.97 -16.07 3.52
N ASP A 37 -13.12 -17.39 3.62
CA ASP A 37 -11.98 -18.32 3.60
C ASP A 37 -11.24 -18.30 2.27
N LYS A 38 -11.96 -18.09 1.16
CA LYS A 38 -11.36 -17.95 -0.18
C LYS A 38 -10.68 -16.60 -0.38
N ASN A 39 -11.24 -15.52 0.16
CA ASN A 39 -10.66 -14.19 0.07
C ASN A 39 -10.72 -13.46 1.43
N PRO A 40 -9.71 -13.69 2.30
CA PRO A 40 -9.68 -13.08 3.63
C PRO A 40 -9.59 -11.55 3.61
N LEU A 41 -9.16 -10.95 2.49
CA LEU A 41 -9.00 -9.51 2.32
C LEU A 41 -10.29 -8.80 1.88
N ASP A 42 -11.36 -9.53 1.53
CA ASP A 42 -12.62 -8.90 1.14
C ASP A 42 -13.42 -8.41 2.34
N PHE A 43 -13.25 -7.12 2.63
CA PHE A 43 -13.92 -6.43 3.72
C PHE A 43 -15.45 -6.51 3.65
N ASN A 44 -16.05 -6.41 2.47
CA ASN A 44 -17.53 -6.37 2.36
C ASN A 44 -18.17 -7.71 2.73
N SER A 45 -17.52 -8.81 2.36
CA SER A 45 -17.92 -10.16 2.77
C SER A 45 -17.87 -10.32 4.29
N TRP A 46 -16.82 -9.80 4.95
CA TRP A 46 -16.72 -9.77 6.40
C TRP A 46 -17.81 -8.92 7.07
N VAL A 47 -18.09 -7.72 6.58
CA VAL A 47 -19.15 -6.87 7.15
C VAL A 47 -20.50 -7.56 7.06
N SER A 48 -20.79 -8.20 5.93
CA SER A 48 -22.02 -8.94 5.71
C SER A 48 -22.12 -10.14 6.64
N LEU A 49 -21.03 -10.87 6.85
CA LEU A 49 -20.93 -11.99 7.78
C LEU A 49 -21.20 -11.52 9.22
N LEU A 50 -20.54 -10.46 9.68
CA LEU A 50 -20.72 -9.92 11.03
C LEU A 50 -22.14 -9.39 11.26
N ALA A 51 -22.75 -8.77 10.25
CA ALA A 51 -24.14 -8.32 10.33
C ALA A 51 -25.10 -9.50 10.46
N LEU A 52 -24.90 -10.58 9.68
CA LEU A 52 -25.71 -11.79 9.75
C LEU A 52 -25.59 -12.46 11.12
N VAL A 53 -24.36 -12.65 11.61
CA VAL A 53 -24.06 -13.25 12.92
C VAL A 53 -24.67 -12.46 14.07
N GLN A 54 -24.70 -11.11 13.97
CA GLN A 54 -25.37 -10.28 14.97
C GLN A 54 -26.91 -10.35 14.91
N SER A 55 -27.48 -10.57 13.72
CA SER A 55 -28.92 -10.59 13.49
C SER A 55 -29.58 -11.92 13.88
N GLU A 56 -28.87 -13.03 13.72
CA GLU A 56 -29.37 -14.36 14.06
C GLU A 56 -29.27 -14.59 15.57
N SER A 57 -30.40 -14.46 16.26
CA SER A 57 -30.50 -14.66 17.72
C SER A 57 -30.16 -16.08 18.19
N ALA A 58 -30.16 -17.05 17.26
CA ALA A 58 -29.88 -18.47 17.51
C ALA A 58 -28.42 -18.86 17.27
N THR A 59 -27.54 -17.92 16.91
CA THR A 59 -26.11 -18.24 16.73
C THR A 59 -25.44 -18.54 18.08
N PRO A 60 -24.67 -19.65 18.18
CA PRO A 60 -23.88 -19.92 19.37
C PRO A 60 -22.89 -18.78 19.63
N ARG A 61 -22.75 -18.38 20.89
CA ARG A 61 -21.78 -17.35 21.34
C ARG A 61 -20.38 -17.62 20.80
N GLU A 62 -19.94 -18.87 20.85
CA GLU A 62 -18.61 -19.30 20.39
C GLU A 62 -18.40 -18.98 18.90
N THR A 63 -19.42 -19.16 18.07
CA THR A 63 -19.37 -18.81 16.64
C THR A 63 -19.22 -17.31 16.45
N VAL A 64 -19.86 -16.50 17.30
CA VAL A 64 -19.74 -15.03 17.25
C VAL A 64 -18.35 -14.57 17.67
N GLU A 65 -17.87 -15.01 18.83
CA GLU A 65 -16.53 -14.71 19.35
C GLU A 65 -15.46 -15.09 18.33
N THR A 66 -15.49 -16.34 17.83
CA THR A 66 -14.52 -16.80 16.81
C THR A 66 -14.58 -16.02 15.50
N THR A 67 -15.76 -15.58 15.06
CA THR A 67 -15.88 -14.76 13.84
C THR A 67 -15.28 -13.37 14.05
N TYR A 68 -15.50 -12.75 15.21
CA TYR A 68 -14.87 -11.47 15.56
C TYR A 68 -13.34 -11.61 15.68
N ASP A 69 -12.85 -12.63 16.38
CA ASP A 69 -11.42 -12.86 16.55
C ASP A 69 -10.72 -13.05 15.20
N ARG A 70 -11.32 -13.82 14.29
CA ARG A 70 -10.80 -14.00 12.93
C ARG A 70 -10.82 -12.69 12.13
N PHE A 71 -11.91 -11.94 12.18
CA PHE A 71 -12.01 -10.65 11.49
C PHE A 71 -10.97 -9.65 12.01
N LEU A 72 -10.82 -9.53 13.33
CA LEU A 72 -9.91 -8.58 13.97
C LEU A 72 -8.44 -9.02 13.85
N ALA A 73 -8.17 -10.32 13.68
CA ALA A 73 -6.85 -10.81 13.31
C ALA A 73 -6.44 -10.42 11.88
N GLU A 74 -7.40 -10.22 10.97
CA GLU A 74 -7.14 -9.71 9.62
C GLU A 74 -7.18 -8.17 9.54
N PHE A 75 -8.10 -7.53 10.25
CA PHE A 75 -8.29 -6.08 10.27
C PHE A 75 -8.17 -5.47 11.68
N PRO A 76 -6.98 -5.48 12.29
CA PRO A 76 -6.81 -5.07 13.68
C PRO A 76 -7.08 -3.57 13.90
N LEU A 77 -6.82 -2.72 12.89
CA LEU A 77 -6.98 -1.25 13.00
C LEU A 77 -8.44 -0.77 12.94
N CYS A 78 -9.40 -1.67 12.73
CA CYS A 78 -10.82 -1.35 12.67
C CYS A 78 -11.43 -1.17 14.08
N PHE A 79 -11.08 -0.08 14.77
CA PHE A 79 -11.54 0.21 16.15
C PHE A 79 -13.08 0.14 16.33
N GLY A 80 -13.85 0.53 15.30
CA GLY A 80 -15.31 0.47 15.36
C GLY A 80 -15.86 -0.94 15.58
N TYR A 81 -15.16 -1.97 15.11
CA TYR A 81 -15.55 -3.36 15.30
C TYR A 81 -15.10 -3.92 16.65
N TRP A 82 -13.96 -3.48 17.17
CA TRP A 82 -13.57 -3.73 18.57
C TRP A 82 -14.64 -3.22 19.55
N ASN A 83 -15.12 -1.99 19.35
CA ASN A 83 -16.20 -1.42 20.14
C ASN A 83 -17.51 -2.22 19.99
N LYS A 84 -17.89 -2.61 18.76
CA LYS A 84 -19.07 -3.47 18.54
C LYS A 84 -18.95 -4.82 19.24
N TYR A 85 -17.77 -5.42 19.23
CA TYR A 85 -17.51 -6.71 19.88
C TYR A 85 -17.62 -6.59 21.41
N ALA A 86 -16.95 -5.60 22.02
CA ALA A 86 -17.04 -5.37 23.46
C ALA A 86 -18.47 -5.03 23.92
N GLN A 87 -19.21 -4.23 23.13
CA GLN A 87 -20.62 -3.96 23.41
C GLN A 87 -21.51 -5.20 23.26
N TYR A 88 -21.20 -6.10 22.34
CA TYR A 88 -21.91 -7.37 22.18
C TYR A 88 -21.72 -8.24 23.43
N GLU A 89 -20.48 -8.43 23.89
CA GLU A 89 -20.16 -9.18 25.11
C GLU A 89 -20.85 -8.58 26.35
N TYR A 90 -20.86 -7.25 26.47
CA TYR A 90 -21.58 -6.58 27.56
C TYR A 90 -23.10 -6.82 27.49
N ARG A 91 -23.69 -6.75 26.28
CA ARG A 91 -25.13 -7.01 26.07
C ARG A 91 -25.53 -8.45 26.38
N LEU A 92 -24.63 -9.42 26.24
CA LEU A 92 -24.88 -10.82 26.62
C LEU A 92 -25.18 -10.97 28.12
N GLY A 93 -24.59 -10.13 28.98
CA GLY A 93 -24.89 -10.10 30.41
C GLY A 93 -26.33 -9.68 30.73
N SER A 94 -27.02 -9.03 29.79
CA SER A 94 -28.43 -8.62 29.91
C SER A 94 -29.39 -9.55 29.15
N ARG A 95 -28.89 -10.50 28.35
CA ARG A 95 -29.75 -11.48 27.66
C ARG A 95 -30.13 -12.61 28.61
N THR A 96 -31.42 -12.83 28.77
CA THR A 96 -31.97 -14.00 29.46
C THR A 96 -31.92 -15.20 28.53
N ARG A 97 -31.51 -16.37 29.03
CA ARG A 97 -31.53 -17.63 28.28
C ARG A 97 -32.99 -17.98 27.91
N GLU A 98 -33.22 -18.62 26.76
CA GLU A 98 -34.57 -18.96 26.25
C GLU A 98 -35.41 -19.80 27.23
N ASP A 99 -34.79 -20.44 28.23
CA ASP A 99 -35.44 -21.25 29.27
C ASP A 99 -36.03 -20.42 30.45
N GLY A 100 -35.90 -19.09 30.46
CA GLY A 100 -36.44 -18.22 31.52
C GLY A 100 -35.77 -18.38 32.90
N LEU A 101 -34.76 -19.24 33.03
CA LEU A 101 -33.98 -19.53 34.23
C LEU A 101 -32.51 -19.14 34.01
N GLY A 102 -32.20 -17.85 34.20
CA GLY A 102 -30.83 -17.33 34.23
C GLY A 102 -30.43 -16.45 33.04
N THR A 103 -29.52 -15.50 33.28
CA THR A 103 -28.83 -14.73 32.23
C THR A 103 -27.82 -15.62 31.51
N VAL A 104 -27.58 -15.38 30.21
CA VAL A 104 -26.63 -16.15 29.38
C VAL A 104 -25.19 -16.07 29.90
N ALA A 105 -24.85 -15.00 30.62
CA ALA A 105 -23.63 -14.83 31.40
C ALA A 105 -23.96 -14.08 32.69
N THR A 106 -23.16 -14.24 33.76
CA THR A 106 -23.29 -13.36 34.92
C THR A 106 -22.84 -11.94 34.55
N LEU A 107 -23.45 -10.91 35.14
CA LEU A 107 -23.09 -9.51 34.86
C LEU A 107 -21.60 -9.22 35.11
N GLY A 108 -20.97 -9.92 36.07
CA GLY A 108 -19.53 -9.81 36.34
C GLY A 108 -18.67 -10.36 35.20
N GLU A 109 -18.98 -11.55 34.70
CA GLU A 109 -18.25 -12.17 33.58
C GLU A 109 -18.39 -11.37 32.29
N ALA A 110 -19.58 -10.84 32.00
CA ALA A 110 -19.81 -10.00 30.82
C ALA A 110 -19.00 -8.70 30.86
N LYS A 111 -18.89 -8.09 32.06
CA LYS A 111 -18.03 -6.90 32.27
C LYS A 111 -16.56 -7.24 32.07
N GLN A 112 -16.10 -8.35 32.66
CA GLN A 112 -14.70 -8.77 32.55
C GLN A 112 -14.31 -9.04 31.10
N LYS A 113 -15.08 -9.85 30.38
CA LYS A 113 -14.82 -10.14 28.96
C LYS A 113 -14.87 -8.91 28.07
N ALA A 114 -15.82 -7.99 28.31
CA ALA A 114 -15.85 -6.73 27.57
C ALA A 114 -14.57 -5.90 27.81
N CYS A 115 -14.07 -5.84 29.06
CA CYS A 115 -12.78 -5.20 29.36
C CYS A 115 -11.60 -5.90 28.68
N GLU A 116 -11.58 -7.23 28.65
CA GLU A 116 -10.54 -8.01 27.97
C GLU A 116 -10.50 -7.71 26.46
N VAL A 117 -11.67 -7.61 25.81
CA VAL A 117 -11.77 -7.22 24.38
C VAL A 117 -11.25 -5.79 24.16
N TYR A 118 -11.58 -4.85 25.05
CA TYR A 118 -11.02 -3.49 24.95
C TYR A 118 -9.51 -3.46 25.14
N GLU A 119 -8.96 -4.21 26.11
CA GLU A 119 -7.51 -4.31 26.32
C GLU A 119 -6.80 -4.91 25.10
N GLN A 120 -7.36 -5.95 24.48
CA GLN A 120 -6.85 -6.51 23.24
C GLN A 120 -6.86 -5.48 22.09
N GLY A 121 -7.97 -4.76 21.93
CA GLY A 121 -8.08 -3.75 20.88
C GLY A 121 -7.16 -2.53 21.11
N VAL A 122 -6.92 -2.14 22.35
CA VAL A 122 -5.95 -1.11 22.72
C VAL A 122 -4.52 -1.54 22.42
N VAL A 123 -4.18 -2.82 22.62
CA VAL A 123 -2.86 -3.36 22.21
C VAL A 123 -2.73 -3.38 20.69
N ALA A 124 -3.80 -3.75 19.97
CA ALA A 124 -3.82 -3.79 18.51
C ALA A 124 -3.75 -2.38 17.87
N VAL A 125 -4.41 -1.39 18.48
CA VAL A 125 -4.55 -0.02 17.94
C VAL A 125 -4.10 1.03 18.95
N ARG A 126 -2.88 0.89 19.47
CA ARG A 126 -2.35 1.73 20.56
C ARG A 126 -2.42 3.23 20.27
N TYR A 127 -2.23 3.66 19.03
CA TYR A 127 -2.14 5.08 18.67
C TYR A 127 -3.49 5.67 18.21
N SER A 128 -4.60 4.92 18.25
CA SER A 128 -5.92 5.46 17.91
C SER A 128 -6.58 6.12 19.10
N VAL A 129 -6.81 7.44 19.00
CA VAL A 129 -7.57 8.22 19.98
C VAL A 129 -8.97 7.66 20.17
N ASP A 130 -9.67 7.32 19.08
CA ASP A 130 -11.05 6.83 19.13
C ASP A 130 -11.19 5.52 19.93
N MET A 131 -10.22 4.61 19.80
CA MET A 131 -10.24 3.34 20.52
C MET A 131 -10.11 3.55 22.04
N TRP A 132 -9.13 4.37 22.45
CA TRP A 132 -8.95 4.75 23.85
C TRP A 132 -10.16 5.50 24.41
N MET A 133 -10.75 6.40 23.63
CA MET A 133 -11.97 7.10 24.00
C MET A 133 -13.11 6.12 24.29
N LYS A 134 -13.35 5.13 23.42
CA LYS A 134 -14.39 4.12 23.66
C LYS A 134 -14.14 3.26 24.88
N TYR A 135 -12.89 2.90 25.15
CA TYR A 135 -12.55 2.16 26.35
C TYR A 135 -12.78 3.00 27.62
N CYS A 136 -12.32 4.25 27.64
CA CYS A 136 -12.49 5.14 28.79
C CYS A 136 -13.96 5.51 29.03
N GLU A 137 -14.73 5.79 27.97
CA GLU A 137 -16.18 6.01 28.04
C GLU A 137 -16.91 4.80 28.62
N PHE A 138 -16.52 3.58 28.22
CA PHE A 138 -17.11 2.36 28.74
C PHE A 138 -16.85 2.20 30.25
N ILE A 139 -15.61 2.40 30.70
CA ILE A 139 -15.27 2.26 32.11
C ILE A 139 -15.95 3.35 32.96
N ILE A 140 -15.93 4.61 32.50
CA ILE A 140 -16.42 5.75 33.27
C ILE A 140 -17.95 5.82 33.26
N HIS A 141 -18.58 5.76 32.07
CA HIS A 141 -20.02 5.99 31.93
C HIS A 141 -20.85 4.71 31.97
N THR A 142 -20.30 3.56 31.60
CA THR A 142 -21.07 2.29 31.60
C THR A 142 -20.82 1.51 32.89
N LEU A 143 -19.55 1.27 33.22
CA LEU A 143 -19.19 0.48 34.41
C LEU A 143 -19.24 1.28 35.70
N HIS A 144 -19.05 2.60 35.64
CA HIS A 144 -18.89 3.48 36.80
C HIS A 144 -17.81 2.94 37.77
N SER A 145 -16.70 2.45 37.21
CA SER A 145 -15.60 1.88 37.98
C SER A 145 -14.97 2.93 38.92
N PRO A 146 -14.37 2.49 40.05
CA PRO A 146 -13.69 3.38 40.96
C PRO A 146 -12.50 4.06 40.28
N VAL A 147 -12.17 5.26 40.78
CA VAL A 147 -11.10 6.12 40.26
C VAL A 147 -9.76 5.40 40.19
N ASP A 148 -9.48 4.53 41.15
CA ASP A 148 -8.23 3.79 41.25
C ASP A 148 -8.01 2.84 40.06
N GLU A 149 -9.10 2.37 39.44
CA GLU A 149 -9.07 1.54 38.22
C GLU A 149 -9.09 2.39 36.94
N THR A 150 -9.81 3.51 36.93
CA THR A 150 -9.96 4.35 35.73
C THR A 150 -8.73 5.21 35.44
N ARG A 151 -8.05 5.69 36.50
CA ARG A 151 -6.89 6.58 36.38
C ARG A 151 -5.69 5.93 35.67
N PRO A 152 -5.26 4.69 35.98
CA PRO A 152 -4.18 4.03 35.24
C PRO A 152 -4.51 3.82 33.75
N VAL A 153 -5.78 3.60 33.41
CA VAL A 153 -6.22 3.45 32.02
C VAL A 153 -6.08 4.78 31.27
N LEU A 154 -6.53 5.89 31.86
CA LEU A 154 -6.37 7.23 31.26
C LEU A 154 -4.91 7.65 31.13
N GLU A 155 -4.06 7.34 32.11
CA GLU A 155 -2.62 7.64 32.01
C GLU A 155 -1.96 6.86 30.86
N ARG A 156 -2.31 5.57 30.68
CA ARG A 156 -1.87 4.78 29.52
C ARG A 156 -2.39 5.36 28.20
N ALA A 157 -3.64 5.82 28.17
CA ALA A 157 -4.23 6.43 26.98
C ALA A 157 -3.50 7.71 26.58
N VAL A 158 -3.22 8.57 27.56
CA VAL A 158 -2.51 9.84 27.38
C VAL A 158 -1.05 9.61 26.98
N GLU A 159 -0.38 8.61 27.52
CA GLU A 159 0.98 8.22 27.09
C GLU A 159 1.00 7.72 25.65
N ALA A 160 -0.04 6.98 25.22
CA ALA A 160 -0.09 6.40 23.90
C ALA A 160 -0.51 7.37 22.79
N CYS A 161 -1.52 8.22 23.05
CA CYS A 161 -2.13 9.08 22.02
C CYS A 161 -2.34 10.54 22.47
N GLY A 162 -1.87 10.95 23.65
CA GLY A 162 -2.08 12.30 24.16
C GLY A 162 -1.37 13.41 23.38
N ASP A 163 -0.40 13.05 22.52
CA ASP A 163 0.28 13.95 21.60
C ASP A 163 -0.44 14.13 20.26
N ASP A 164 -1.51 13.36 19.99
CA ASP A 164 -2.29 13.53 18.77
C ASP A 164 -3.10 14.85 18.82
N PRO A 165 -3.08 15.67 17.75
CA PRO A 165 -3.89 16.89 17.67
C PRO A 165 -5.39 16.70 17.90
N LEU A 166 -5.92 15.49 17.66
CA LEU A 166 -7.32 15.11 17.87
C LEU A 166 -7.60 14.55 19.28
N ALA A 167 -6.61 14.43 20.16
CA ALA A 167 -6.76 13.87 21.50
C ALA A 167 -7.49 14.77 22.51
N GLY A 168 -8.01 15.94 22.09
CA GLY A 168 -8.75 16.86 22.95
C GLY A 168 -9.86 16.19 23.79
N PRO A 169 -10.74 15.35 23.21
CA PRO A 169 -11.78 14.66 23.99
C PRO A 169 -11.25 13.76 25.10
N LEU A 170 -10.07 13.15 24.92
CA LEU A 170 -9.44 12.29 25.94
C LEU A 170 -8.99 13.11 27.15
N TRP A 171 -8.38 14.27 26.89
CA TRP A 171 -7.97 15.21 27.94
C TRP A 171 -9.17 15.80 28.68
N GLU A 172 -10.27 16.05 27.97
CA GLU A 172 -11.51 16.52 28.59
C GLU A 172 -12.11 15.47 29.54
N LEU A 173 -12.12 14.20 29.13
CA LEU A 173 -12.57 13.09 29.98
C LEU A 173 -11.69 12.96 31.23
N TYR A 174 -10.38 13.19 31.10
CA TYR A 174 -9.47 13.18 32.24
C TYR A 174 -9.76 14.35 33.20
N ILE A 175 -9.98 15.56 32.68
CA ILE A 175 -10.38 16.73 33.48
C ILE A 175 -11.70 16.44 34.22
N GLN A 176 -12.69 15.86 33.55
CA GLN A 176 -13.99 15.53 34.15
C GLN A 176 -13.83 14.52 35.31
N LEU A 177 -13.03 13.47 35.13
CA LEU A 177 -12.79 12.48 36.17
C LEU A 177 -12.19 13.14 37.43
N GLU A 178 -11.10 13.89 37.30
CA GLU A 178 -10.44 14.50 38.45
C GLU A 178 -11.29 15.63 39.09
N THR A 179 -12.12 16.31 38.29
CA THR A 179 -13.10 17.29 38.80
C THR A 179 -14.17 16.63 39.67
N VAL A 180 -14.71 15.48 39.23
CA VAL A 180 -15.70 14.72 40.02
C VAL A 180 -15.09 14.19 41.33
N ASN A 181 -13.80 13.85 41.31
CA ASN A 181 -13.08 13.34 42.48
C ASN A 181 -12.56 14.44 43.42
N ASN A 182 -12.64 15.71 43.00
CA ASN A 182 -12.19 16.87 43.76
C ASN A 182 -10.67 16.85 44.10
N ASP A 183 -9.84 16.22 43.25
CA ASP A 183 -8.37 16.23 43.38
C ASP A 183 -7.76 17.43 42.63
N MET A 184 -7.80 18.59 43.28
CA MET A 184 -7.38 19.87 42.69
C MET A 184 -5.89 19.94 42.33
N PRO A 185 -4.94 19.43 43.15
CA PRO A 185 -3.52 19.41 42.78
C PRO A 185 -3.23 18.58 41.53
N ARG A 186 -3.86 17.40 41.40
CA ARG A 186 -3.68 16.56 40.22
C ARG A 186 -4.34 17.18 38.99
N LEU A 187 -5.52 17.77 39.15
CA LEU A 187 -6.17 18.51 38.06
C LEU A 187 -5.29 19.63 37.51
N ASN A 188 -4.60 20.37 38.37
CA ASN A 188 -3.61 21.37 37.97
C ASN A 188 -2.42 20.76 37.20
N GLN A 189 -1.91 19.59 37.64
CA GLN A 189 -0.86 18.88 36.90
C GLN A 189 -1.32 18.44 35.51
N VAL A 190 -2.57 17.98 35.38
CA VAL A 190 -3.17 17.62 34.08
C VAL A 190 -3.24 18.84 33.17
N PHE A 191 -3.73 19.99 33.66
CA PHE A 191 -3.72 21.23 32.88
C PHE A 191 -2.30 21.63 32.44
N LYS A 192 -1.32 21.61 33.36
CA LYS A 192 0.08 21.90 33.02
C LYS A 192 0.61 20.96 31.94
N ARG A 193 0.28 19.67 31.98
CA ARG A 193 0.67 18.68 30.94
C ARG A 193 0.04 19.00 29.60
N ILE A 194 -1.25 19.35 29.56
CA ILE A 194 -1.96 19.72 28.33
C ILE A 194 -1.25 20.87 27.60
N MET A 195 -0.67 21.82 28.33
CA MET A 195 0.00 22.99 27.72
C MET A 195 1.26 22.64 26.92
N TYR A 196 1.86 21.48 27.17
CA TYR A 196 2.99 20.96 26.38
C TYR A 196 2.54 20.16 25.14
N LYS A 197 1.24 19.89 24.99
CA LYS A 197 0.72 18.98 23.96
C LYS A 197 0.15 19.76 22.77
N PRO A 198 0.49 19.38 21.52
CA PRO A 198 0.08 20.11 20.32
C PRO A 198 -1.38 19.80 19.94
N LEU A 199 -2.34 20.14 20.80
CA LEU A 199 -3.77 19.89 20.59
C LEU A 199 -4.41 20.97 19.71
N ARG A 200 -5.39 20.59 18.88
CA ARG A 200 -6.13 21.54 18.04
C ARG A 200 -6.94 22.56 18.86
N ASN A 201 -7.48 22.15 20.00
CA ASN A 201 -8.31 22.96 20.89
C ASN A 201 -7.55 23.47 22.13
N LEU A 202 -6.24 23.69 22.02
CA LEU A 202 -5.40 24.16 23.12
C LEU A 202 -5.89 25.50 23.72
N GLU A 203 -6.48 26.39 22.91
CA GLU A 203 -7.04 27.66 23.38
C GLU A 203 -8.22 27.47 24.33
N GLU A 204 -9.11 26.51 24.05
CA GLU A 204 -10.24 26.20 24.94
C GLU A 204 -9.76 25.65 26.29
N PHE A 205 -8.72 24.81 26.27
CA PHE A 205 -8.09 24.31 27.51
C PHE A 205 -7.39 25.42 28.29
N TRP A 206 -6.82 26.41 27.59
CA TRP A 206 -6.23 27.59 28.22
C TRP A 206 -7.28 28.45 28.94
N GLU A 207 -8.44 28.66 28.32
CA GLU A 207 -9.55 29.36 28.96
C GLU A 207 -10.06 28.63 30.20
N LYS A 208 -10.22 27.30 30.12
CA LYS A 208 -10.60 26.46 31.27
C LYS A 208 -9.54 26.52 32.38
N TYR A 209 -8.26 26.52 32.04
CA TYR A 209 -7.18 26.67 33.00
C TYR A 209 -7.22 28.04 33.70
N ASN A 210 -7.45 29.13 32.96
CA ASN A 210 -7.59 30.46 33.57
C ASN A 210 -8.77 30.52 34.53
N GLN A 211 -9.93 29.96 34.16
CA GLN A 211 -11.09 29.87 35.06
C GLN A 211 -10.77 29.04 36.31
N PHE A 212 -10.06 27.92 36.15
CA PHE A 212 -9.62 27.08 37.26
C PHE A 212 -8.65 27.81 38.21
N VAL A 213 -7.66 28.53 37.67
CA VAL A 213 -6.70 29.32 38.47
C VAL A 213 -7.39 30.45 39.24
N LEU A 214 -8.40 31.08 38.63
CA LEU A 214 -9.19 32.13 39.29
C LEU A 214 -10.10 31.59 40.40
N ALA A 215 -10.61 30.37 40.25
CA ALA A 215 -11.54 29.76 41.20
C ALA A 215 -10.85 29.09 42.40
N GLN A 216 -9.56 28.76 42.32
CA GLN A 216 -8.86 27.93 43.31
C GLN A 216 -7.92 28.69 44.26
N GLN A 217 -7.70 28.08 45.44
CA GLN A 217 -6.71 28.53 46.41
C GLN A 217 -5.28 28.16 45.98
N LEU A 218 -4.29 28.98 46.33
CA LEU A 218 -2.88 28.82 45.93
C LEU A 218 -2.24 27.49 46.36
N SER A 219 -2.71 26.91 47.47
CA SER A 219 -2.27 25.61 47.97
C SER A 219 -2.54 24.44 47.01
N ALA A 220 -3.54 24.57 46.14
CA ALA A 220 -3.85 23.60 45.09
C ALA A 220 -3.17 23.90 43.74
N LEU A 221 -2.66 25.13 43.56
CA LEU A 221 -2.12 25.63 42.29
C LEU A 221 -0.60 25.48 42.15
N ALA A 222 0.12 25.29 43.25
CA ALA A 222 1.56 25.07 43.23
C ALA A 222 1.96 24.17 44.39
N THR A 223 2.83 23.20 44.13
CA THR A 223 3.46 22.45 45.22
C THR A 223 4.31 23.39 46.07
N PRO A 224 4.55 23.10 47.36
CA PRO A 224 5.37 23.96 48.23
C PRO A 224 6.77 24.24 47.64
N GLU A 225 7.29 23.32 46.82
CA GLU A 225 8.56 23.44 46.11
C GLU A 225 8.50 24.40 44.92
N GLU A 226 7.43 24.38 44.13
CA GLU A 226 7.19 25.36 43.05
C GLU A 226 6.96 26.76 43.62
N GLN A 227 6.25 26.88 44.75
CA GLN A 227 6.06 28.14 45.47
C GLN A 227 7.40 28.72 45.93
N LYS A 228 8.31 27.86 46.41
CA LYS A 228 9.66 28.24 46.84
C LYS A 228 10.60 28.57 45.67
N ALA A 229 10.45 27.90 44.53
CA ALA A 229 11.24 28.19 43.32
C ALA A 229 10.80 29.48 42.61
N LEU A 230 9.51 29.82 42.66
CA LEU A 230 8.95 31.08 42.14
C LEU A 230 9.18 32.28 43.06
N ALA A 231 9.37 32.01 44.35
CA ALA A 231 9.91 32.95 45.32
C ALA A 231 11.43 33.06 45.13
N SER A 232 11.87 33.96 44.26
CA SER A 232 13.28 34.35 44.20
C SER A 232 13.81 34.64 45.61
N ASP A 233 15.03 34.17 45.91
CA ASP A 233 15.74 34.41 47.18
C ASP A 233 15.51 35.85 47.69
N GLY A 234 14.61 36.03 48.66
CA GLY A 234 14.50 37.29 49.43
C GLY A 234 13.13 37.97 49.59
N GLU A 235 12.04 37.53 48.98
CA GLU A 235 10.71 38.16 49.22
C GLU A 235 9.76 37.22 49.98
N GLU A 236 9.83 37.27 51.32
CA GLU A 236 9.05 36.42 52.25
C GLU A 236 7.53 36.69 52.28
N LEU A 237 6.99 37.58 51.45
CA LEU A 237 5.55 37.87 51.37
C LEU A 237 5.18 38.39 49.98
N MET A 238 5.27 37.54 48.96
CA MET A 238 4.59 37.86 47.71
C MET A 238 3.06 37.79 47.92
N ASP A 239 2.36 38.84 47.48
CA ASP A 239 0.90 38.87 47.40
C ASP A 239 0.41 37.64 46.61
N GLU A 240 -0.66 37.01 47.10
CA GLU A 240 -1.28 35.85 46.47
C GLU A 240 -1.62 36.13 44.99
N GLY A 241 -2.01 37.37 44.68
CA GLY A 241 -2.25 37.80 43.30
C GLY A 241 -1.02 37.71 42.40
N LEU A 242 0.15 38.16 42.91
CA LEU A 242 1.39 38.17 42.14
C LEU A 242 1.91 36.75 41.87
N MET A 243 1.75 35.84 42.83
CA MET A 243 2.11 34.43 42.66
C MET A 243 1.25 33.76 41.58
N ARG A 244 -0.06 34.01 41.56
CA ARG A 244 -0.95 33.50 40.49
C ARG A 244 -0.50 34.02 39.11
N VAL A 245 -0.20 35.32 39.00
CA VAL A 245 0.27 35.91 37.74
C VAL A 245 1.58 35.28 37.27
N LYS A 246 2.55 35.06 38.18
CA LYS A 246 3.81 34.39 37.82
C LYS A 246 3.60 32.96 37.31
N ILE A 247 2.70 32.19 37.94
CA ILE A 247 2.36 30.83 37.51
C ILE A 247 1.70 30.87 36.12
N VAL A 248 0.69 31.73 35.93
CA VAL A 248 -0.02 31.87 34.64
C VAL A 248 0.95 32.29 33.55
N ASN A 249 1.83 33.27 33.79
CA ASN A 249 2.82 33.72 32.80
C ASN A 249 3.79 32.60 32.42
N ALA A 250 4.23 31.78 33.38
CA ALA A 250 5.11 30.64 33.10
C ALA A 250 4.42 29.58 32.23
N VAL A 251 3.15 29.29 32.51
CA VAL A 251 2.35 28.33 31.72
C VAL A 251 1.99 28.93 30.35
N GLU A 252 1.73 30.22 30.26
CA GLU A 252 1.46 30.94 29.01
C GLU A 252 2.68 30.91 28.07
N ALA A 253 3.90 31.07 28.61
CA ALA A 253 5.12 30.94 27.82
C ALA A 253 5.26 29.55 27.19
N VAL A 254 4.91 28.49 27.93
CA VAL A 254 4.88 27.12 27.41
C VAL A 254 3.82 26.99 26.31
N LYS A 255 2.60 27.45 26.57
CA LYS A 255 1.49 27.44 25.61
C LYS A 255 1.86 28.16 24.31
N ASN A 256 2.52 29.32 24.38
CA ASN A 256 2.94 30.07 23.20
C ASN A 256 3.96 29.29 22.35
N LYS A 257 4.93 28.62 22.99
CA LYS A 257 5.87 27.73 22.29
C LYS A 257 5.14 26.56 21.61
N THR A 258 4.18 25.95 22.30
CA THR A 258 3.37 24.85 21.75
C THR A 258 2.51 25.33 20.57
N MET A 259 1.94 26.54 20.63
CA MET A 259 1.18 27.12 19.52
C MET A 259 2.04 27.38 18.28
N GLU A 260 3.28 27.85 18.44
CA GLU A 260 4.21 27.97 17.31
C GLU A 260 4.48 26.61 16.65
N ASP A 261 4.65 25.57 17.48
CA ASP A 261 4.85 24.20 17.01
C ASP A 261 3.62 23.65 16.26
N ILE A 262 2.41 23.96 16.73
CA ILE A 262 1.14 23.64 16.04
C ILE A 262 1.07 24.37 14.70
N TYR A 263 1.35 25.67 14.67
CA TYR A 263 1.25 26.48 13.46
C TYR A 263 2.16 25.97 12.33
N ARG A 264 3.39 25.54 12.66
CA ARG A 264 4.33 24.95 11.68
C ARG A 264 3.78 23.66 11.05
N ARG A 265 2.90 22.95 11.74
CA ARG A 265 2.38 21.63 11.34
C ARG A 265 0.95 21.67 10.80
N GLN A 266 0.26 22.79 10.99
CA GLN A 266 -1.15 22.94 10.67
C GLN A 266 -1.47 22.63 9.20
N ALA A 267 -0.59 23.02 8.28
CA ALA A 267 -0.76 22.74 6.85
C ALA A 267 -0.74 21.24 6.54
N PHE A 268 0.16 20.49 7.19
CA PHE A 268 0.27 19.04 7.02
C PHE A 268 -0.92 18.32 7.66
N GLU A 269 -1.29 18.69 8.89
CA GLU A 269 -2.42 18.09 9.60
C GLU A 269 -3.76 18.38 8.91
N ALA A 270 -3.92 19.54 8.27
CA ALA A 270 -5.09 19.85 7.44
C ALA A 270 -5.14 19.06 6.12
N GLY A 271 -4.00 18.59 5.62
CA GLY A 271 -3.89 17.74 4.44
C GLY A 271 -4.17 16.25 4.69
N ILE A 272 -4.38 15.85 5.96
CA ILE A 272 -4.75 14.47 6.31
C ILE A 272 -6.25 14.28 6.05
N ASP A 273 -6.57 13.48 5.05
CA ASP A 273 -7.96 13.18 4.66
C ASP A 273 -8.71 12.37 5.73
N ARG A 274 -8.05 11.35 6.29
CA ARG A 274 -8.63 10.47 7.31
C ARG A 274 -7.61 10.02 8.35
N SER A 275 -7.99 10.10 9.62
CA SER A 275 -7.19 9.65 10.78
C SER A 275 -7.48 8.21 11.22
N TYR A 276 -8.39 7.52 10.52
CA TYR A 276 -8.79 6.15 10.82
C TYR A 276 -8.53 5.22 9.64
N TYR A 277 -8.43 3.92 9.94
CA TYR A 277 -8.23 2.89 8.94
C TYR A 277 -9.51 2.64 8.13
N HIS A 278 -9.36 2.62 6.81
CA HIS A 278 -10.41 2.17 5.89
C HIS A 278 -9.80 1.45 4.69
N VAL A 279 -10.54 0.50 4.14
CA VAL A 279 -10.05 -0.38 3.05
C VAL A 279 -10.00 0.33 1.70
N THR A 280 -10.75 1.43 1.53
CA THR A 280 -10.65 2.27 0.32
C THR A 280 -9.24 2.83 0.19
N PRO A 281 -8.70 2.91 -1.02
CA PRO A 281 -7.35 3.42 -1.20
C PRO A 281 -7.25 4.88 -0.74
N VAL A 282 -6.13 5.23 -0.12
CA VAL A 282 -5.72 6.60 0.17
C VAL A 282 -5.44 7.31 -1.15
N THR A 283 -5.83 8.57 -1.24
CA THR A 283 -5.55 9.40 -2.43
C THR A 283 -4.06 9.68 -2.55
N GLU A 284 -3.57 9.78 -3.79
CA GLU A 284 -2.14 10.07 -4.04
C GLU A 284 -1.70 11.39 -3.40
N ALA A 285 -2.59 12.39 -3.35
CA ALA A 285 -2.34 13.66 -2.68
C ALA A 285 -2.13 13.49 -1.16
N ALA A 286 -2.95 12.65 -0.50
CA ALA A 286 -2.79 12.36 0.92
C ALA A 286 -1.52 11.55 1.20
N MET A 287 -1.14 10.60 0.33
CA MET A 287 0.14 9.88 0.47
C MET A 287 1.34 10.83 0.32
N LYS A 288 1.32 11.74 -0.66
CA LYS A 288 2.36 12.77 -0.82
C LYS A 288 2.45 13.69 0.39
N ASN A 289 1.30 14.07 0.98
CA ASN A 289 1.27 14.86 2.21
C ASN A 289 1.91 14.10 3.38
N TRP A 290 1.61 12.82 3.55
CA TRP A 290 2.25 11.98 4.58
C TRP A 290 3.77 11.91 4.41
N HIS A 291 4.27 11.66 3.21
CA HIS A 291 5.71 11.66 2.95
C HIS A 291 6.35 13.01 3.26
N SER A 292 5.73 14.11 2.84
CA SER A 292 6.24 15.47 3.10
C SER A 292 6.25 15.79 4.61
N TYR A 293 5.25 15.32 5.35
CA TYR A 293 5.16 15.52 6.79
C TYR A 293 6.22 14.68 7.53
N LEU A 294 6.43 13.42 7.11
CA LEU A 294 7.50 12.58 7.64
C LEU A 294 8.87 13.18 7.34
N ASP A 295 9.11 13.70 6.13
CA ASP A 295 10.38 14.40 5.79
C ASP A 295 10.63 15.59 6.71
N PHE A 296 9.59 16.37 7.02
CA PHE A 296 9.67 17.52 7.91
C PHE A 296 10.05 17.13 9.35
N GLU A 297 9.42 16.10 9.92
CA GLU A 297 9.76 15.64 11.29
C GLU A 297 11.12 14.95 11.35
N GLU A 298 11.48 14.17 10.33
CA GLU A 298 12.80 13.55 10.23
C GLU A 298 13.91 14.60 10.19
N ALA A 299 13.70 15.70 9.46
CA ALA A 299 14.63 16.82 9.41
C ALA A 299 14.72 17.59 10.75
N ALA A 300 13.64 17.60 11.54
CA ALA A 300 13.64 18.18 12.88
C ALA A 300 14.42 17.33 13.91
N GLY A 301 14.59 16.03 13.65
CA GLY A 301 15.44 15.13 14.44
C GLY A 301 14.86 14.69 15.79
N ASN A 302 13.56 14.87 16.03
CA ASN A 302 12.91 14.41 17.24
C ASN A 302 12.39 12.98 17.06
N TYR A 303 13.12 12.00 17.61
CA TYR A 303 12.84 10.57 17.42
C TYR A 303 11.48 10.13 17.93
N GLU A 304 11.09 10.53 19.15
CA GLU A 304 9.79 10.14 19.73
C GLU A 304 8.63 10.69 18.91
N ARG A 305 8.73 11.94 18.46
CA ARG A 305 7.70 12.57 17.60
C ARG A 305 7.63 11.90 16.23
N CYS A 306 8.77 11.58 15.62
CA CYS A 306 8.82 10.84 14.36
C CYS A 306 8.16 9.47 14.50
N GLN A 307 8.48 8.71 15.57
CA GLN A 307 7.90 7.41 15.81
C GLN A 307 6.38 7.50 15.97
N THR A 308 5.87 8.42 16.79
CA THR A 308 4.42 8.64 16.94
C THR A 308 3.77 9.02 15.61
N LEU A 309 4.43 9.84 14.79
CA LEU A 309 3.92 10.20 13.47
C LEU A 309 3.87 9.01 12.50
N TYR A 310 4.91 8.17 12.48
CA TYR A 310 4.93 6.94 11.70
C TYR A 310 3.79 6.00 12.10
N GLU A 311 3.59 5.79 13.40
CA GLU A 311 2.52 4.94 13.91
C GLU A 311 1.13 5.51 13.60
N ARG A 312 0.95 6.84 13.64
CA ARG A 312 -0.28 7.51 13.18
C ARG A 312 -0.51 7.30 11.68
N CYS A 313 0.52 7.47 10.85
CA CYS A 313 0.45 7.27 9.41
C CYS A 313 0.03 5.82 9.06
N LEU A 314 0.57 4.84 9.79
CA LEU A 314 0.22 3.43 9.61
C LEU A 314 -1.26 3.14 9.91
N ILE A 315 -1.95 3.92 10.73
CA ILE A 315 -3.40 3.74 10.93
C ILE A 315 -4.16 3.88 9.61
N SER A 316 -3.90 4.93 8.83
CA SER A 316 -4.58 5.14 7.54
C SER A 316 -3.96 4.35 6.39
N CYS A 317 -2.66 4.08 6.47
CA CYS A 317 -1.84 3.61 5.35
C CYS A 317 -1.23 2.21 5.57
N ALA A 318 -1.73 1.40 6.51
CA ALA A 318 -1.19 0.07 6.83
C ALA A 318 -1.08 -0.88 5.62
N ASN A 319 -1.91 -0.72 4.60
CA ASN A 319 -1.92 -1.57 3.41
C ASN A 319 -0.86 -1.18 2.35
N TYR A 320 -0.10 -0.12 2.60
CA TYR A 320 0.88 0.42 1.67
C TYR A 320 2.29 0.05 2.13
N GLU A 321 2.96 -0.80 1.35
CA GLU A 321 4.31 -1.29 1.65
C GLU A 321 5.35 -0.16 1.68
N GLU A 322 5.16 0.89 0.89
CA GLU A 322 6.08 2.03 0.83
C GLU A 322 6.28 2.72 2.20
N ILE A 323 5.22 2.84 2.99
CA ILE A 323 5.30 3.47 4.33
C ILE A 323 6.04 2.55 5.31
N TRP A 324 5.80 1.24 5.23
CA TRP A 324 6.52 0.26 6.06
C TRP A 324 8.02 0.23 5.73
N LEU A 325 8.37 0.18 4.45
CA LEU A 325 9.76 0.17 4.01
C LEU A 325 10.49 1.45 4.42
N ARG A 326 9.82 2.60 4.27
CA ARG A 326 10.35 3.88 4.72
C ARG A 326 10.55 3.90 6.24
N TYR A 327 9.56 3.43 7.02
CA TYR A 327 9.64 3.38 8.47
C TYR A 327 10.79 2.48 8.95
N VAL A 328 10.96 1.31 8.33
CA VAL A 328 12.10 0.43 8.61
C VAL A 328 13.41 1.14 8.29
N SER A 329 13.57 1.73 7.10
CA SER A 329 14.82 2.39 6.72
C SER A 329 15.20 3.53 7.66
N TRP A 330 14.22 4.30 8.13
CA TRP A 330 14.43 5.32 9.13
C TRP A 330 14.83 4.70 10.48
N ASN A 331 14.08 3.70 10.95
CA ASN A 331 14.32 3.07 12.26
C ASN A 331 15.65 2.30 12.32
N GLU A 332 16.07 1.71 11.20
CA GLU A 332 17.38 1.08 11.05
C GLU A 332 18.52 2.09 11.27
N LYS A 333 18.40 3.30 10.72
CA LYS A 333 19.40 4.37 10.89
C LYS A 333 19.46 4.90 12.32
N VAL A 334 18.33 4.97 13.02
CA VAL A 334 18.23 5.58 14.35
C VAL A 334 18.49 4.57 15.47
N HIS A 335 17.79 3.43 15.43
CA HIS A 335 17.72 2.45 16.51
C HIS A 335 18.39 1.11 16.18
N GLY A 336 18.83 0.92 14.93
CA GLY A 336 19.56 -0.26 14.48
C GLY A 336 18.67 -1.46 14.13
N PHE A 337 19.31 -2.61 13.91
CA PHE A 337 18.71 -3.82 13.35
C PHE A 337 17.48 -4.35 14.11
N ASN A 338 17.56 -4.48 15.45
CA ASN A 338 16.51 -5.14 16.22
C ASN A 338 15.17 -4.39 16.16
N ALA A 339 15.23 -3.05 16.12
CA ALA A 339 14.04 -2.22 16.06
C ALA A 339 13.41 -2.28 14.66
N ALA A 340 14.24 -2.29 13.61
CA ALA A 340 13.80 -2.49 12.22
C ALA A 340 13.20 -3.90 11.99
N ASP A 341 13.83 -4.94 12.55
CA ASP A 341 13.35 -6.34 12.50
C ASP A 341 11.94 -6.46 13.12
N ALA A 342 11.69 -5.81 14.26
CA ALA A 342 10.38 -5.82 14.90
C ALA A 342 9.28 -5.17 14.02
N ILE A 343 9.61 -4.07 13.32
CA ILE A 343 8.66 -3.42 12.40
C ILE A 343 8.38 -4.32 11.19
N PHE A 344 9.41 -4.93 10.59
CA PHE A 344 9.22 -5.86 9.48
C PHE A 344 8.39 -7.07 9.87
N GLN A 345 8.67 -7.68 11.02
CA GLN A 345 7.88 -8.78 11.54
C GLN A 345 6.42 -8.37 11.69
N ARG A 346 6.16 -7.19 12.27
CA ARG A 346 4.79 -6.66 12.38
C ARG A 346 4.13 -6.47 11.02
N ALA A 347 4.83 -5.89 10.05
CA ALA A 347 4.33 -5.70 8.69
C ALA A 347 3.93 -7.04 8.06
N VAL A 348 4.81 -8.03 8.15
CA VAL A 348 4.66 -9.34 7.52
C VAL A 348 3.63 -10.24 8.22
N THR A 349 3.54 -10.21 9.55
CA THR A 349 2.67 -11.11 10.31
C THR A 349 1.26 -10.56 10.51
N ILE A 350 1.09 -9.23 10.55
CA ILE A 350 -0.19 -8.60 10.90
C ILE A 350 -0.88 -7.98 9.69
N PHE A 351 -0.17 -7.18 8.89
CA PHE A 351 -0.82 -6.30 7.91
C PHE A 351 -0.70 -6.79 6.46
N LEU A 352 0.51 -7.09 6.01
CA LEU A 352 0.85 -7.38 4.62
C LEU A 352 1.09 -8.89 4.41
N LYS A 353 0.32 -9.73 5.12
CA LYS A 353 0.49 -11.21 5.15
C LYS A 353 0.54 -11.86 3.77
N TYR A 354 -0.25 -11.33 2.82
CA TYR A 354 -0.45 -11.89 1.48
C TYR A 354 0.36 -11.18 0.38
N ARG A 355 1.10 -10.11 0.72
CA ARG A 355 1.88 -9.33 -0.26
C ARG A 355 3.29 -9.87 -0.34
N ALA A 356 3.69 -10.47 -1.45
CA ALA A 356 5.01 -11.08 -1.57
C ALA A 356 6.18 -10.07 -1.57
N SER A 357 5.97 -8.87 -2.13
CA SER A 357 6.97 -7.79 -2.23
C SER A 357 7.66 -7.49 -0.89
N ILE A 358 6.88 -7.29 0.19
CA ILE A 358 7.42 -6.97 1.52
C ILE A 358 8.29 -8.10 2.09
N TYR A 359 7.98 -9.36 1.80
CA TYR A 359 8.80 -10.49 2.24
C TYR A 359 10.13 -10.54 1.48
N LEU A 360 10.15 -10.18 0.20
CA LEU A 360 11.38 -10.13 -0.60
C LEU A 360 12.33 -9.05 -0.06
N GLU A 361 11.79 -7.88 0.26
CA GLU A 361 12.54 -6.79 0.90
C GLU A 361 13.00 -7.15 2.31
N TYR A 362 12.14 -7.80 3.12
CA TYR A 362 12.53 -8.26 4.45
C TYR A 362 13.65 -9.32 4.38
N ALA A 363 13.59 -10.25 3.42
CA ALA A 363 14.64 -11.22 3.22
C ALA A 363 15.96 -10.57 2.76
N ALA A 364 15.90 -9.54 1.90
CA ALA A 364 17.06 -8.75 1.52
C ALA A 364 17.66 -7.98 2.71
N PHE A 365 16.81 -7.41 3.58
CA PHE A 365 17.24 -6.77 4.83
C PHE A 365 17.93 -7.75 5.79
N LEU A 366 17.41 -8.97 5.94
CA LEU A 366 18.02 -10.02 6.75
C LEU A 366 19.37 -10.48 6.19
N GLU A 367 19.47 -10.59 4.86
CA GLU A 367 20.73 -10.91 4.20
C GLU A 367 21.78 -9.81 4.40
N ALA A 368 21.39 -8.53 4.30
CA ALA A 368 22.28 -7.39 4.54
C ALA A 368 22.88 -7.36 5.95
N HIS A 369 22.20 -7.99 6.93
CA HIS A 369 22.62 -8.10 8.32
C HIS A 369 23.17 -9.49 8.69
N ASP A 370 23.61 -10.28 7.70
CA ASP A 370 24.20 -11.62 7.86
C ASP A 370 23.28 -12.64 8.57
N LYS A 371 21.95 -12.46 8.53
CA LYS A 371 20.95 -13.40 9.10
C LYS A 371 20.47 -14.41 8.05
N LEU A 372 21.41 -15.18 7.52
CA LEU A 372 21.20 -16.07 6.37
C LEU A 372 20.08 -17.10 6.56
N GLN A 373 20.00 -17.75 7.74
CA GLN A 373 18.97 -18.78 7.97
C GLN A 373 17.56 -18.18 7.97
N LYS A 374 17.37 -17.04 8.67
CA LYS A 374 16.07 -16.35 8.70
C LYS A 374 15.68 -15.84 7.31
N ALA A 375 16.65 -15.37 6.53
CA ALA A 375 16.41 -14.94 5.15
C ALA A 375 15.94 -16.12 4.28
N GLN A 376 16.59 -17.29 4.40
CA GLN A 376 16.17 -18.52 3.71
C GLN A 376 14.74 -18.92 4.10
N ASP A 377 14.43 -18.96 5.40
CA ASP A 377 13.10 -19.35 5.89
C ASP A 377 12.02 -18.37 5.37
N THR A 378 12.35 -17.08 5.28
CA THR A 378 11.46 -16.05 4.74
C THR A 378 11.22 -16.26 3.25
N TYR A 379 12.26 -16.51 2.45
CA TYR A 379 12.10 -16.83 1.03
C TYR A 379 11.29 -18.12 0.82
N MET A 380 11.52 -19.16 1.63
CA MET A 380 10.74 -20.40 1.55
C MET A 380 9.25 -20.16 1.82
N LYS A 381 8.94 -19.34 2.82
CA LYS A 381 7.55 -18.97 3.13
C LYS A 381 6.87 -18.25 1.96
N VAL A 382 7.58 -17.39 1.23
CA VAL A 382 7.04 -16.76 0.01
C VAL A 382 6.73 -17.78 -1.05
N LEU A 383 7.64 -18.73 -1.28
CA LEU A 383 7.50 -19.76 -2.31
C LEU A 383 6.47 -20.85 -1.97
N SER A 384 6.19 -21.11 -0.69
CA SER A 384 5.22 -22.12 -0.26
C SER A 384 3.81 -21.55 -0.03
N ASP A 385 3.71 -20.45 0.72
CA ASP A 385 2.44 -20.05 1.35
C ASP A 385 1.86 -18.78 0.72
N VAL A 386 2.71 -17.82 0.34
CA VAL A 386 2.26 -16.47 -0.06
C VAL A 386 2.01 -16.39 -1.56
N ALA A 387 3.00 -16.73 -2.38
CA ALA A 387 2.91 -16.62 -3.83
C ALA A 387 3.77 -17.67 -4.55
N PRO A 388 3.31 -18.93 -4.63
CA PRO A 388 4.06 -20.02 -5.26
C PRO A 388 4.35 -19.85 -6.76
N LYS A 389 3.63 -18.93 -7.43
CA LYS A 389 3.76 -18.67 -8.88
C LYS A 389 4.58 -17.42 -9.21
N LEU A 390 5.03 -16.67 -8.21
CA LEU A 390 5.72 -15.40 -8.44
C LEU A 390 7.15 -15.63 -8.94
N ALA A 391 7.45 -15.23 -10.19
CA ALA A 391 8.79 -15.32 -10.76
C ALA A 391 9.85 -14.57 -9.96
N GLU A 392 9.52 -13.37 -9.49
CA GLU A 392 10.44 -12.54 -8.71
C GLU A 392 10.90 -13.29 -7.46
N GLY A 393 10.00 -13.98 -6.75
CA GLY A 393 10.36 -14.78 -5.58
C GLY A 393 11.43 -15.82 -5.86
N PHE A 394 11.28 -16.59 -6.96
CA PHE A 394 12.29 -17.56 -7.37
C PHE A 394 13.61 -16.89 -7.75
N LEU A 395 13.56 -15.75 -8.46
CA LEU A 395 14.75 -15.03 -8.88
C LEU A 395 15.53 -14.47 -7.68
N HIS A 396 14.85 -13.84 -6.73
CA HIS A 396 15.45 -13.31 -5.52
C HIS A 396 16.08 -14.42 -4.68
N TYR A 397 15.41 -15.57 -4.53
CA TYR A 397 15.96 -16.70 -3.81
C TYR A 397 17.17 -17.35 -4.50
N CYS A 398 17.12 -17.52 -5.83
CA CYS A 398 18.29 -18.01 -6.58
C CYS A 398 19.47 -17.03 -6.52
N ASN A 399 19.19 -15.72 -6.54
CA ASN A 399 20.21 -14.69 -6.36
C ASN A 399 20.80 -14.69 -4.94
N PHE A 400 20.00 -15.01 -3.92
CA PHE A 400 20.44 -15.19 -2.54
C PHE A 400 21.39 -16.40 -2.41
N GLU A 401 21.00 -17.59 -2.90
CA GLU A 401 21.87 -18.78 -2.85
C GLU A 401 23.16 -18.58 -3.67
N ARG A 402 23.06 -17.85 -4.80
CA ARG A 402 24.24 -17.42 -5.55
C ARG A 402 25.18 -16.56 -4.71
N ARG A 403 24.68 -15.56 -3.96
CA ARG A 403 25.52 -14.69 -3.12
C ARG A 403 26.16 -15.46 -1.97
N ARG A 404 25.47 -16.49 -1.46
CA ARG A 404 25.99 -17.43 -0.47
C ARG A 404 27.05 -18.41 -1.04
N GLY A 405 27.10 -18.56 -2.36
CA GLY A 405 28.07 -19.41 -3.06
C GLY A 405 27.57 -20.83 -3.37
N ASP A 406 26.30 -21.13 -3.11
CA ASP A 406 25.70 -22.44 -3.41
C ASP A 406 25.06 -22.46 -4.80
N VAL A 407 25.91 -22.69 -5.79
CA VAL A 407 25.52 -22.69 -7.21
C VAL A 407 24.64 -23.88 -7.55
N GLU A 408 24.82 -25.02 -6.89
CA GLU A 408 24.06 -26.24 -7.19
C GLU A 408 22.62 -26.14 -6.67
N THR A 409 22.41 -25.62 -5.46
CA THR A 409 21.03 -25.38 -5.00
C THR A 409 20.34 -24.33 -5.87
N ALA A 410 21.02 -23.25 -6.27
CA ALA A 410 20.46 -22.27 -7.20
C ALA A 410 19.98 -22.92 -8.51
N LYS A 411 20.75 -23.84 -9.12
CA LYS A 411 20.32 -24.61 -10.31
C LYS A 411 19.05 -25.41 -10.06
N THR A 412 19.00 -26.16 -8.96
CA THR A 412 17.82 -26.98 -8.62
C THR A 412 16.57 -26.12 -8.42
N TRP A 413 16.72 -24.91 -7.87
CA TRP A 413 15.60 -24.01 -7.64
C TRP A 413 15.13 -23.31 -8.91
N TYR A 414 16.02 -23.01 -9.86
CA TYR A 414 15.60 -22.59 -11.19
C TYR A 414 14.80 -23.68 -11.91
N GLU A 415 15.23 -24.94 -11.85
CA GLU A 415 14.49 -26.06 -12.44
C GLU A 415 13.14 -26.27 -11.75
N ARG A 416 13.09 -26.14 -10.42
CA ARG A 416 11.84 -26.20 -9.66
C ARG A 416 10.90 -25.03 -10.01
N GLY A 417 11.43 -23.83 -10.19
CA GLY A 417 10.67 -22.66 -10.64
C GLY A 417 10.04 -22.87 -12.03
N MET A 418 10.79 -23.47 -12.96
CA MET A 418 10.27 -23.84 -14.29
C MET A 418 9.12 -24.84 -14.20
N VAL A 419 9.22 -25.84 -13.33
CA VAL A 419 8.14 -26.82 -13.13
C VAL A 419 6.92 -26.19 -12.46
N ALA A 420 7.12 -25.31 -11.49
CA ALA A 420 6.04 -24.66 -10.75
C ALA A 420 5.22 -23.69 -11.64
N VAL A 421 5.89 -23.02 -12.58
CA VAL A 421 5.33 -21.97 -13.44
C VAL A 421 4.94 -22.49 -14.83
N ASP A 422 4.88 -23.81 -15.02
CA ASP A 422 4.68 -24.42 -16.34
C ASP A 422 3.41 -23.96 -17.08
N ASN A 423 2.39 -23.51 -16.34
CA ASN A 423 1.12 -23.06 -16.91
C ASN A 423 1.15 -21.59 -17.40
N GLU A 424 2.16 -20.79 -17.01
CA GLU A 424 2.25 -19.36 -17.33
C GLU A 424 3.44 -19.07 -18.26
N VAL A 425 3.14 -19.00 -19.56
CA VAL A 425 4.12 -18.92 -20.66
C VAL A 425 5.13 -17.77 -20.52
N GLU A 426 4.67 -16.57 -20.16
CA GLU A 426 5.54 -15.38 -20.02
C GLU A 426 6.47 -15.47 -18.80
N VAL A 427 5.92 -15.93 -17.67
CA VAL A 427 6.65 -16.07 -16.41
C VAL A 427 7.67 -17.21 -16.53
N TYR A 428 7.30 -18.29 -17.21
CA TYR A 428 8.21 -19.39 -17.57
C TYR A 428 9.35 -18.90 -18.47
N ALA A 429 9.06 -18.07 -19.48
CA ALA A 429 10.06 -17.50 -20.37
C ALA A 429 11.05 -16.60 -19.61
N TYR A 430 10.56 -15.82 -18.64
CA TYR A 430 11.39 -14.95 -17.80
C TYR A 430 12.33 -15.74 -16.86
N ILE A 431 11.82 -16.77 -16.19
CA ILE A 431 12.64 -17.66 -15.33
C ILE A 431 13.67 -18.42 -16.17
N SER A 432 13.28 -18.90 -17.35
CA SER A 432 14.17 -19.60 -18.30
C SER A 432 15.31 -18.70 -18.78
N THR A 433 14.99 -17.46 -19.14
CA THR A 433 15.98 -16.46 -19.54
C THR A 433 16.95 -16.15 -18.39
N SER A 434 16.42 -16.01 -17.18
CA SER A 434 17.22 -15.75 -15.98
C SER A 434 18.14 -16.92 -15.65
N TYR A 435 17.66 -18.16 -15.74
CA TYR A 435 18.46 -19.35 -15.52
C TYR A 435 19.59 -19.49 -16.54
N ALA A 436 19.28 -19.31 -17.82
CA ALA A 436 20.29 -19.37 -18.87
C ALA A 436 21.33 -18.25 -18.74
N THR A 437 20.91 -17.05 -18.33
CA THR A 437 21.83 -15.94 -18.02
C THR A 437 22.72 -16.26 -16.83
N PHE A 438 22.17 -16.90 -15.79
CA PHE A 438 22.92 -17.36 -14.63
C PHE A 438 23.98 -18.39 -15.01
N LEU A 439 23.61 -19.43 -15.76
CA LEU A 439 24.53 -20.46 -16.25
C LEU A 439 25.64 -19.87 -17.11
N HIS A 440 25.30 -18.91 -17.97
CA HIS A 440 26.26 -18.26 -18.85
C HIS A 440 27.23 -17.33 -18.11
N LYS A 441 26.71 -16.35 -17.35
CA LYS A 441 27.55 -15.28 -16.78
C LYS A 441 28.30 -15.71 -15.53
N ILE A 442 27.77 -16.65 -14.74
CA ILE A 442 28.32 -17.00 -13.43
C ILE A 442 28.98 -18.37 -13.48
N VAL A 443 28.33 -19.39 -14.06
CA VAL A 443 28.89 -20.75 -14.15
C VAL A 443 29.85 -20.89 -15.35
N GLY A 444 29.65 -20.08 -16.40
CA GLY A 444 30.42 -20.18 -17.65
C GLY A 444 30.04 -21.38 -18.53
N ASP A 445 28.99 -22.12 -18.17
CA ASP A 445 28.52 -23.28 -18.94
C ASP A 445 27.54 -22.86 -20.02
N VAL A 446 28.11 -22.61 -21.19
CA VAL A 446 27.41 -22.21 -22.40
C VAL A 446 26.53 -23.34 -22.95
N ALA A 447 26.96 -24.60 -22.84
CA ALA A 447 26.24 -25.73 -23.40
C ALA A 447 24.96 -25.99 -22.60
N ALA A 448 25.06 -25.91 -21.26
CA ALA A 448 23.90 -26.02 -20.39
C ALA A 448 22.91 -24.87 -20.61
N ALA A 449 23.39 -23.63 -20.77
CA ALA A 449 22.52 -22.48 -21.05
C ALA A 449 21.73 -22.66 -22.37
N ARG A 450 22.37 -23.17 -23.42
CA ARG A 450 21.69 -23.52 -24.68
C ARG A 450 20.66 -24.62 -24.50
N ALA A 451 21.00 -25.68 -23.79
CA ALA A 451 20.08 -26.78 -23.52
C ALA A 451 18.83 -26.32 -22.74
N VAL A 452 18.96 -25.33 -21.86
CA VAL A 452 17.82 -24.70 -21.18
C VAL A 452 16.92 -23.97 -22.17
N PHE A 453 17.47 -23.13 -23.05
CA PHE A 453 16.67 -22.44 -24.07
C PHE A 453 16.01 -23.40 -25.05
N GLU A 454 16.72 -24.42 -25.53
CA GLU A 454 16.17 -25.43 -26.44
C GLU A 454 15.03 -26.22 -25.76
N ARG A 455 15.18 -26.61 -24.49
CA ARG A 455 14.09 -27.23 -23.70
C ARG A 455 12.90 -26.28 -23.50
N ALA A 456 13.16 -25.01 -23.18
CA ALA A 456 12.11 -24.02 -22.96
C ALA A 456 11.29 -23.78 -24.23
N VAL A 457 11.97 -23.67 -25.38
CA VAL A 457 11.37 -23.45 -26.70
C VAL A 457 10.53 -24.65 -27.16
N GLN A 458 11.00 -25.87 -26.93
CA GLN A 458 10.24 -27.09 -27.25
C GLN A 458 8.93 -27.19 -26.46
N LYS A 459 8.91 -26.65 -25.23
CA LYS A 459 7.76 -26.75 -24.34
C LYS A 459 6.76 -25.61 -24.55
N HIS A 460 7.25 -24.39 -24.71
CA HIS A 460 6.46 -23.16 -24.86
C HIS A 460 6.92 -22.38 -26.09
N SER A 461 6.57 -22.88 -27.28
CA SER A 461 6.92 -22.27 -28.57
C SER A 461 6.23 -20.93 -28.85
N ASP A 462 5.27 -20.60 -27.99
CA ASP A 462 4.23 -19.58 -28.16
C ASP A 462 4.73 -18.20 -27.67
N SER A 463 5.82 -18.15 -26.92
CA SER A 463 6.35 -16.90 -26.35
C SER A 463 7.38 -16.24 -27.25
N VAL A 464 7.07 -15.06 -27.80
CA VAL A 464 8.04 -14.22 -28.53
C VAL A 464 9.22 -13.83 -27.64
N LEU A 465 8.97 -13.52 -26.36
CA LEU A 465 10.00 -13.09 -25.41
C LEU A 465 11.08 -14.15 -25.24
N LEU A 466 10.69 -15.44 -25.20
CA LEU A 466 11.64 -16.54 -25.12
C LEU A 466 12.56 -16.60 -26.34
N TRP A 467 11.99 -16.48 -27.55
CA TRP A 467 12.76 -16.47 -28.81
C TRP A 467 13.71 -15.28 -28.90
N LEU A 468 13.22 -14.07 -28.58
CA LEU A 468 14.04 -12.86 -28.56
C LEU A 468 15.19 -12.97 -27.55
N ASN A 469 14.94 -13.51 -26.36
CA ASN A 469 15.98 -13.71 -25.36
C ASN A 469 16.98 -14.79 -25.78
N PHE A 470 16.55 -15.84 -26.47
CA PHE A 470 17.46 -16.86 -27.01
C PHE A 470 18.35 -16.29 -28.14
N ILE A 471 17.79 -15.45 -29.00
CA ILE A 471 18.54 -14.71 -30.02
C ILE A 471 19.55 -13.78 -29.36
N ASN A 472 19.13 -12.95 -28.40
CA ASN A 472 20.02 -12.05 -27.65
C ASN A 472 21.14 -12.81 -26.93
N PHE A 473 20.84 -13.99 -26.40
CA PHE A 473 21.84 -14.87 -25.81
C PHE A 473 22.88 -15.32 -26.86
N GLU A 474 22.46 -15.85 -28.02
CA GLU A 474 23.41 -16.26 -29.07
C GLU A 474 24.19 -15.08 -29.67
N LEU A 475 23.61 -13.88 -29.71
CA LEU A 475 24.31 -12.64 -30.08
C LEU A 475 25.39 -12.27 -29.05
N GLY A 476 25.09 -12.42 -27.75
CA GLY A 476 26.03 -12.16 -26.66
C GLY A 476 27.19 -13.15 -26.56
N MET A 477 27.06 -14.34 -27.18
CA MET A 477 28.03 -15.43 -27.07
C MET A 477 29.39 -15.17 -27.73
N GLY A 478 29.53 -14.13 -28.56
CA GLY A 478 30.79 -13.79 -29.23
C GLY A 478 31.36 -14.94 -30.09
N GLY A 479 32.45 -14.66 -30.80
CA GLY A 479 33.16 -15.64 -31.63
C GLY A 479 33.34 -15.18 -33.08
N LYS A 480 33.86 -16.05 -33.95
CA LYS A 480 34.02 -15.77 -35.38
C LYS A 480 32.65 -15.44 -35.99
N ASN A 481 32.56 -14.37 -36.77
CA ASN A 481 31.31 -13.90 -37.39
C ASN A 481 30.57 -15.02 -38.13
N ALA A 482 31.29 -15.89 -38.85
CA ALA A 482 30.70 -17.02 -39.56
C ALA A 482 29.96 -18.03 -38.64
N ASP A 483 30.54 -18.36 -37.48
CA ASP A 483 29.94 -19.29 -36.52
C ASP A 483 28.79 -18.63 -35.74
N LEU A 484 28.91 -17.34 -35.45
CA LEU A 484 27.85 -16.52 -34.84
C LEU A 484 26.62 -16.46 -35.76
N VAL A 485 26.83 -16.10 -37.02
CA VAL A 485 25.78 -15.99 -38.04
C VAL A 485 25.09 -17.32 -38.24
N SER A 486 25.83 -18.44 -38.29
CA SER A 486 25.22 -19.77 -38.43
C SER A 486 24.39 -20.18 -37.22
N ARG A 487 24.80 -19.83 -35.99
CA ARG A 487 24.05 -20.17 -34.77
C ARG A 487 22.78 -19.34 -34.65
N VAL A 488 22.89 -18.02 -34.85
CA VAL A 488 21.75 -17.10 -34.76
C VAL A 488 20.75 -17.37 -35.89
N ALA A 489 21.23 -17.65 -37.12
CA ALA A 489 20.37 -18.06 -38.23
C ALA A 489 19.58 -19.34 -37.93
N ARG A 490 20.19 -20.34 -37.29
CA ARG A 490 19.49 -21.55 -36.86
C ARG A 490 18.35 -21.24 -35.89
N VAL A 491 18.55 -20.33 -34.93
CA VAL A 491 17.51 -19.94 -33.97
C VAL A 491 16.37 -19.20 -34.66
N TYR A 492 16.68 -18.29 -35.58
CA TYR A 492 15.65 -17.63 -36.40
C TYR A 492 14.90 -18.62 -37.28
N GLU A 493 15.57 -19.57 -37.92
CA GLU A 493 14.92 -20.59 -38.75
C GLU A 493 13.99 -21.46 -37.90
N LEU A 494 14.41 -21.89 -36.71
CA LEU A 494 13.57 -22.63 -35.75
C LEU A 494 12.35 -21.81 -35.27
N ALA A 495 12.51 -20.51 -35.03
CA ALA A 495 11.41 -19.61 -34.66
C ALA A 495 10.40 -19.38 -35.80
N LEU A 496 10.82 -19.61 -37.05
CA LEU A 496 10.03 -19.38 -38.25
C LEU A 496 9.40 -20.67 -38.81
N GLU A 497 9.71 -21.84 -38.24
CA GLU A 497 9.05 -23.10 -38.57
C GLU A 497 7.55 -23.08 -38.19
N ASP A 498 6.74 -23.84 -38.93
CA ASP A 498 5.30 -23.97 -38.71
C ASP A 498 4.94 -24.64 -37.35
N SER A 499 5.93 -25.21 -36.66
CA SER A 499 5.87 -25.80 -35.33
C SER A 499 5.82 -24.75 -34.19
N SER A 500 6.11 -23.48 -34.48
CA SER A 500 6.01 -22.39 -33.51
C SER A 500 4.61 -21.77 -33.51
N ASN A 501 3.91 -21.74 -32.37
CA ASN A 501 2.57 -21.13 -32.28
C ASN A 501 2.62 -19.59 -32.13
N LEU A 502 3.61 -18.94 -32.74
CA LEU A 502 3.70 -17.47 -32.75
C LEU A 502 2.62 -16.85 -33.63
N SER A 503 2.11 -15.67 -33.23
CA SER A 503 1.16 -14.91 -34.05
C SER A 503 1.78 -14.53 -35.40
N MET A 504 0.94 -14.37 -36.41
CA MET A 504 1.39 -13.98 -37.76
C MET A 504 2.11 -12.62 -37.76
N ASP A 505 1.71 -11.70 -36.89
CA ASP A 505 2.38 -10.39 -36.78
C ASP A 505 3.74 -10.51 -36.06
N GLU A 506 3.86 -11.44 -35.12
CA GLU A 506 5.10 -11.69 -34.38
C GLU A 506 6.12 -12.42 -35.24
N LYS A 507 5.68 -13.40 -36.04
CA LYS A 507 6.53 -14.04 -37.06
C LYS A 507 7.03 -13.04 -38.10
N ASN A 508 6.21 -12.04 -38.45
CA ASN A 508 6.61 -10.96 -39.33
C ASN A 508 7.72 -10.10 -38.70
N ASP A 509 7.57 -9.75 -37.41
CA ASP A 509 8.57 -9.01 -36.65
C ASP A 509 9.90 -9.79 -36.52
N VAL A 510 9.84 -11.12 -36.30
CA VAL A 510 11.02 -12.01 -36.27
C VAL A 510 11.69 -12.12 -37.64
N TRP A 511 10.93 -12.23 -38.73
CA TRP A 511 11.46 -12.20 -40.11
C TRP A 511 12.22 -10.90 -40.39
N PHE A 512 11.67 -9.76 -39.95
CA PHE A 512 12.33 -8.47 -40.12
C PHE A 512 13.66 -8.40 -39.38
N GLN A 513 13.69 -8.83 -38.11
CA GLN A 513 14.93 -8.87 -37.33
C GLN A 513 15.96 -9.84 -37.91
N TYR A 514 15.52 -10.97 -38.48
CA TYR A 514 16.43 -11.94 -39.11
C TYR A 514 17.14 -11.34 -40.33
N VAL A 515 16.38 -10.63 -41.19
CA VAL A 515 16.94 -9.98 -42.38
C VAL A 515 17.87 -8.84 -41.99
N GLU A 516 17.51 -8.02 -41.00
CA GLU A 516 18.40 -6.97 -40.47
C GLU A 516 19.69 -7.54 -39.87
N PHE A 517 19.58 -8.64 -39.12
CA PHE A 517 20.76 -9.33 -38.56
C PHE A 517 21.70 -9.83 -39.67
N LEU A 518 21.17 -10.49 -40.70
CA LEU A 518 21.98 -10.97 -41.83
C LEU A 518 22.59 -9.82 -42.65
N GLU A 519 21.93 -8.66 -42.73
CA GLU A 519 22.48 -7.46 -43.38
C GLU A 519 23.65 -6.85 -42.61
N ASN A 520 23.55 -6.82 -41.28
CA ASN A 520 24.55 -6.20 -40.41
C ASN A 520 25.76 -7.12 -40.13
N TYR A 521 25.53 -8.44 -40.02
CA TYR A 521 26.56 -9.40 -39.58
C TYR A 521 26.94 -10.44 -40.64
N GLY A 522 26.25 -10.49 -41.79
CA GLY A 522 26.47 -11.53 -42.80
C GLY A 522 27.68 -11.27 -43.71
N ASP A 523 28.56 -12.27 -43.81
CA ASP A 523 29.74 -12.22 -44.69
C ASP A 523 29.39 -12.39 -46.19
N ASN A 524 28.16 -12.81 -46.54
CA ASN A 524 27.75 -13.09 -47.92
C ASN A 524 26.34 -12.57 -48.24
N ILE A 525 26.26 -11.61 -49.17
CA ILE A 525 25.02 -10.99 -49.67
C ILE A 525 24.05 -11.99 -50.32
N ALA A 526 24.54 -13.14 -50.79
CA ALA A 526 23.69 -14.19 -51.35
C ALA A 526 22.72 -14.77 -50.31
N LYS A 527 23.18 -14.96 -49.06
CA LYS A 527 22.35 -15.47 -47.96
C LYS A 527 21.27 -14.47 -47.55
N VAL A 528 21.60 -13.17 -47.58
CA VAL A 528 20.63 -12.08 -47.35
C VAL A 528 19.54 -12.08 -48.42
N ARG A 529 19.92 -12.26 -49.71
CA ARG A 529 18.95 -12.33 -50.82
C ARG A 529 18.04 -13.56 -50.71
N GLU A 530 18.60 -14.70 -50.30
CA GLU A 530 17.82 -15.92 -50.07
C GLU A 530 16.82 -15.75 -48.91
N ALA A 531 17.25 -15.19 -47.77
CA ALA A 531 16.38 -14.91 -46.63
C ALA A 531 15.25 -13.92 -47.00
N ARG A 532 15.56 -12.83 -47.72
CA ARG A 532 14.55 -11.88 -48.24
C ARG A 532 13.58 -12.54 -49.23
N SER A 533 14.05 -13.49 -50.04
CA SER A 533 13.18 -14.25 -50.95
C SER A 533 12.23 -15.18 -50.18
N LYS A 534 12.72 -15.82 -49.10
CA LYS A 534 11.90 -16.66 -48.20
C LYS A 534 10.86 -15.84 -47.44
N GLU A 535 11.25 -14.68 -46.90
CA GLU A 535 10.35 -13.71 -46.27
C GLU A 535 9.22 -13.28 -47.23
N MET A 536 9.57 -12.91 -48.47
CA MET A 536 8.60 -12.47 -49.47
C MET A 536 7.64 -13.59 -49.89
N ALA A 537 8.12 -14.83 -50.00
CA ALA A 537 7.28 -16.00 -50.27
C ALA A 537 6.32 -16.29 -49.11
N TRP A 538 6.79 -16.16 -47.87
CA TRP A 538 5.96 -16.34 -46.67
C TRP A 538 4.89 -15.25 -46.55
N LYS A 539 5.24 -13.97 -46.76
CA LYS A 539 4.29 -12.85 -46.76
C LYS A 539 3.21 -12.99 -47.83
N LEU A 540 3.58 -13.48 -49.01
CA LEU A 540 2.66 -13.73 -50.12
C LEU A 540 1.67 -14.86 -49.80
N LYS A 541 2.13 -15.91 -49.09
CA LYS A 541 1.28 -17.02 -48.65
C LYS A 541 0.27 -16.60 -47.57
N ASN A 542 0.65 -15.67 -46.69
CA ASN A 542 -0.13 -15.30 -45.51
C ASN A 542 -0.85 -13.94 -45.62
N SER A 543 -0.87 -13.31 -46.81
CA SER A 543 -1.54 -12.03 -47.09
C SER A 543 -1.16 -10.87 -46.15
N GLN A 544 0.09 -10.84 -45.68
CA GLN A 544 0.59 -9.82 -44.76
C GLN A 544 1.14 -8.59 -45.49
N SER A 545 1.06 -7.42 -44.86
CA SER A 545 1.44 -6.15 -45.50
C SER A 545 2.95 -6.09 -45.79
N ARG A 546 3.32 -5.48 -46.93
CA ARG A 546 4.72 -5.25 -47.32
C ARG A 546 5.38 -4.09 -46.54
N ASN A 547 4.60 -3.33 -45.77
CA ASN A 547 5.06 -2.12 -45.13
C ASN A 547 5.81 -2.43 -43.84
N ARG A 548 6.90 -1.69 -43.60
CA ARG A 548 7.72 -1.77 -42.40
C ARG A 548 7.00 -1.04 -41.26
N THR A 549 6.39 -1.76 -40.35
CA THR A 549 5.98 -1.19 -39.07
C THR A 549 7.13 -1.43 -38.09
N ILE A 550 8.03 -0.45 -37.94
CA ILE A 550 9.13 -0.56 -36.97
C ILE A 550 8.51 -0.49 -35.57
N LYS A 551 8.37 -1.62 -34.89
CA LYS A 551 8.16 -1.63 -33.43
C LYS A 551 9.52 -1.63 -32.76
N VAL A 552 9.91 -0.48 -32.19
CA VAL A 552 11.09 -0.41 -31.32
C VAL A 552 10.72 -1.07 -30.00
N LEU A 553 11.23 -2.28 -29.75
CA LEU A 553 11.27 -2.85 -28.40
C LEU A 553 12.35 -2.09 -27.61
N SER A 554 11.97 -1.01 -26.94
CA SER A 554 12.87 -0.30 -26.04
C SER A 554 12.99 -1.06 -24.73
N PHE A 555 14.12 -1.72 -24.51
CA PHE A 555 14.54 -2.15 -23.17
C PHE A 555 15.17 -0.92 -22.49
N GLN A 556 14.41 -0.21 -21.66
CA GLN A 556 15.01 0.78 -20.75
C GLN A 556 15.39 0.07 -19.44
N PRO A 557 16.66 0.09 -19.04
CA PRO A 557 17.04 -0.35 -17.70
C PRO A 557 16.66 0.74 -16.68
N GLY A 558 15.61 0.47 -15.90
CA GLY A 558 15.34 1.04 -14.57
C GLY A 558 14.98 2.52 -14.46
N TRP A 559 13.73 2.83 -14.13
CA TRP A 559 13.32 3.56 -12.91
C TRP A 559 11.78 3.63 -12.84
N GLU A 560 11.25 3.17 -11.71
CA GLU A 560 9.94 3.40 -11.09
C GLU A 560 8.70 3.62 -11.98
N GLY A 561 7.76 2.67 -11.87
CA GLY A 561 6.32 2.93 -11.97
C GLY A 561 5.74 3.12 -13.38
N GLU A 562 5.39 2.02 -14.06
CA GLU A 562 4.07 1.79 -14.67
C GLU A 562 4.07 0.52 -15.54
N SER A 563 2.87 -0.04 -15.66
CA SER A 563 2.53 -1.36 -16.17
C SER A 563 3.14 -1.76 -17.52
N SER A 564 3.41 -3.06 -17.60
CA SER A 564 3.32 -3.90 -18.80
C SER A 564 2.40 -3.34 -19.89
N GLY A 565 2.91 -3.28 -21.12
CA GLY A 565 2.14 -2.92 -22.29
C GLY A 565 2.91 -3.19 -23.59
N TYR A 566 2.53 -4.26 -24.28
CA TYR A 566 2.83 -4.45 -25.70
C TYR A 566 2.08 -3.37 -26.49
N ASN A 567 2.75 -2.28 -26.86
CA ASN A 567 2.11 -1.18 -27.57
C ASN A 567 2.33 -1.33 -29.08
N SER A 568 1.29 -1.79 -29.79
CA SER A 568 1.35 -2.11 -31.23
C SER A 568 1.11 -0.91 -32.15
N ASN A 569 0.88 0.30 -31.63
CA ASN A 569 0.55 1.46 -32.46
C ASN A 569 1.46 2.67 -32.17
N VAL A 570 2.49 2.83 -32.99
CA VAL A 570 3.12 4.15 -33.21
C VAL A 570 3.22 4.37 -34.72
N ASP A 571 2.41 5.30 -35.23
CA ASP A 571 2.45 5.73 -36.63
C ASP A 571 3.82 6.36 -36.98
N PRO A 572 4.47 5.96 -38.09
CA PRO A 572 5.71 6.57 -38.55
C PRO A 572 5.42 7.94 -39.18
N GLY A 573 5.36 8.99 -38.37
CA GLY A 573 4.89 10.27 -38.89
C GLY A 573 5.02 11.52 -38.03
N THR A 574 6.00 11.66 -37.12
CA THR A 574 6.30 12.97 -36.53
C THR A 574 7.80 13.23 -36.42
N LYS A 575 8.22 14.36 -37.01
CA LYS A 575 9.59 14.87 -36.99
C LYS A 575 10.03 15.12 -35.55
N ARG A 576 11.20 14.60 -35.17
CA ARG A 576 11.90 14.96 -33.92
C ARG A 576 11.99 16.50 -33.80
N PRO A 577 11.65 17.12 -32.65
CA PRO A 577 12.10 18.47 -32.36
C PRO A 577 13.63 18.43 -32.24
N ARG A 578 14.32 19.19 -33.10
CA ARG A 578 15.77 19.37 -32.98
C ARG A 578 16.06 20.26 -31.77
N TYR A 579 16.93 19.76 -30.90
CA TYR A 579 17.68 20.51 -29.90
C TYR A 579 18.40 21.70 -30.57
N THR A 580 18.07 22.94 -30.19
CA THR A 580 18.79 24.15 -30.58
C THR A 580 19.84 24.50 -29.53
N ALA A 581 21.12 24.40 -29.90
CA ALA A 581 22.21 25.07 -29.19
C ALA A 581 22.47 26.45 -29.84
N PRO A 582 22.96 27.46 -29.09
CA PRO A 582 22.95 28.86 -29.52
C PRO A 582 24.07 29.15 -30.51
N GLN A 583 23.77 29.85 -31.60
CA GLN A 583 24.79 30.47 -32.45
C GLN A 583 24.54 31.97 -32.63
N THR A 584 25.62 32.71 -32.49
CA THR A 584 25.81 34.16 -32.55
C THR A 584 25.39 34.78 -33.89
N PRO A 585 24.96 36.06 -33.92
CA PRO A 585 24.44 36.68 -35.12
C PRO A 585 25.56 37.25 -36.00
N VAL A 586 25.50 36.99 -37.31
CA VAL A 586 26.21 37.80 -38.29
C VAL A 586 25.23 38.35 -39.34
N VAL A 587 25.42 39.65 -39.55
CA VAL A 587 24.69 40.70 -40.26
C VAL A 587 24.30 40.40 -41.72
N ALA A 588 23.22 41.07 -42.12
CA ALA A 588 22.51 41.13 -43.38
C ALA A 588 23.31 41.41 -44.67
N THR A 589 22.74 41.04 -45.82
CA THR A 589 22.22 41.99 -46.83
C THR A 589 21.45 41.28 -47.96
N PRO A 590 20.41 41.91 -48.56
CA PRO A 590 19.58 41.34 -49.61
C PRO A 590 20.00 41.82 -51.01
N VAL A 591 19.78 41.01 -52.05
CA VAL A 591 19.79 41.46 -53.45
C VAL A 591 18.54 40.94 -54.17
N ALA A 592 17.85 41.91 -54.79
CA ALA A 592 16.62 41.80 -55.54
C ALA A 592 16.82 41.33 -56.99
N ALA A 593 15.77 40.73 -57.58
CA ALA A 593 15.32 40.90 -58.97
C ALA A 593 14.09 40.00 -59.20
N ALA A 594 12.89 40.58 -59.36
CA ALA A 594 12.22 40.86 -60.65
C ALA A 594 11.44 39.62 -61.16
N ALA A 595 10.10 39.57 -61.06
CA ALA A 595 9.08 40.31 -61.83
C ALA A 595 8.49 39.46 -62.98
N ALA A 596 7.19 39.11 -62.85
CA ALA A 596 6.19 38.94 -63.91
C ALA A 596 4.86 38.57 -63.20
N ALA A 597 3.86 39.45 -63.07
CA ALA A 597 2.86 39.81 -64.09
C ALA A 597 2.19 38.54 -64.67
N ALA A 598 0.86 38.37 -64.73
CA ALA A 598 -0.31 39.17 -64.43
C ALA A 598 -1.53 38.23 -64.48
N ALA A 599 -2.63 38.57 -63.83
CA ALA A 599 -3.98 38.56 -64.39
C ALA A 599 -5.02 38.74 -63.28
N ALA A 600 -5.68 39.89 -63.34
CA ALA A 600 -6.81 40.26 -62.52
C ALA A 600 -8.11 39.58 -63.02
N THR A 601 -9.02 39.31 -62.11
CA THR A 601 -10.45 39.60 -62.30
C THR A 601 -11.02 40.15 -61.00
N ALA A 602 -11.51 41.37 -61.09
CA ALA A 602 -12.19 42.12 -60.05
C ALA A 602 -13.70 41.79 -60.06
N ALA A 603 -14.31 41.75 -58.87
CA ALA A 603 -15.68 42.21 -58.66
C ALA A 603 -15.88 42.52 -57.15
N THR A 604 -15.97 43.81 -56.87
CA THR A 604 -16.38 44.57 -55.67
C THR A 604 -17.90 44.49 -55.40
N PRO A 605 -18.52 45.21 -54.43
CA PRO A 605 -18.10 45.71 -53.09
C PRO A 605 -19.22 45.61 -51.99
N GLU A 606 -18.95 46.24 -50.84
CA GLU A 606 -19.90 46.87 -49.87
C GLU A 606 -20.70 45.92 -48.94
N VAL A 607 -20.75 46.13 -47.62
CA VAL A 607 -21.18 47.34 -46.90
C VAL A 607 -20.44 47.52 -45.56
N ALA A 608 -20.43 48.79 -45.15
CA ALA A 608 -19.73 49.51 -44.10
C ALA A 608 -20.15 49.26 -42.62
N THR A 609 -19.14 49.28 -41.73
CA THR A 609 -18.98 50.12 -40.48
C THR A 609 -20.04 50.06 -39.34
N PRO A 610 -19.81 50.73 -38.18
CA PRO A 610 -18.69 50.69 -37.23
C PRO A 610 -19.21 50.71 -35.75
N THR A 611 -18.30 50.97 -34.79
CA THR A 611 -18.46 51.47 -33.39
C THR A 611 -17.94 50.47 -32.34
N ALA A 612 -17.18 50.84 -31.31
CA ALA A 612 -16.45 52.05 -30.91
C ALA A 612 -15.56 51.69 -29.70
N THR A 613 -14.26 52.01 -29.77
CA THR A 613 -13.44 52.76 -28.77
C THR A 613 -13.97 52.88 -27.32
N THR A 614 -13.18 52.61 -26.27
CA THR A 614 -12.17 53.53 -25.65
C THR A 614 -11.28 52.75 -24.64
N THR A 615 -9.94 52.73 -24.68
CA THR A 615 -8.93 53.66 -24.06
C THR A 615 -9.24 54.03 -22.60
N ALA A 616 -8.36 54.01 -21.57
CA ALA A 616 -6.90 54.16 -21.43
C ALA A 616 -6.48 53.59 -20.02
N ALA A 617 -5.31 52.97 -19.77
CA ALA A 617 -4.00 53.56 -19.43
C ALA A 617 -4.09 54.84 -18.56
N ALA A 618 -3.34 55.10 -17.48
CA ALA A 618 -2.27 54.49 -16.68
C ALA A 618 -2.10 55.45 -15.44
N TYR A 619 -1.48 55.12 -14.29
CA TYR A 619 -0.07 55.39 -13.94
C TYR A 619 0.12 55.26 -12.39
N TYR A 620 1.18 54.55 -11.96
CA TYR A 620 2.13 54.77 -10.82
C TYR A 620 1.62 54.94 -9.36
N GLY A 621 2.34 54.51 -8.30
CA GLY A 621 3.69 53.96 -8.16
C GLY A 621 4.12 53.93 -6.67
N TYR A 622 5.04 53.01 -6.35
CA TYR A 622 6.03 52.94 -5.27
C TYR A 622 5.97 53.88 -4.05
N GLN A 623 6.04 53.28 -2.86
CA GLN A 623 7.20 53.38 -1.95
C GLN A 623 7.48 52.03 -1.31
#